data_AF-A0A1Y0I8C0-F1
#
_entry.id   AF-A0A1Y0I8C0-F1
#
_cell.length_a   1.000
_cell.length_b   1.000
_cell.length_c   1.000
_cell.angle_alpha   90.00
_cell.angle_beta   90.00
_cell.angle_gamma   90.00
#
_symmetry.space_group_name_H-M   'P 1'
#
loop_
_entity.id
_entity.type
_entity.pdbx_description
1 polymer ?
#
loop_
_entity_poly.entity_id
_entity_poly.type
_entity_poly.pdbx_seq_one_letter_code
_entity_poly.pdbx_strand_id
1 'polypeptide(L)'
;MKQYAFYLALAVTLSTLSGCASKPPKDTTLRAAEKPYQGKDMTAPWRIGGVFDKKDKSVTIAINGDNVIRASFPPFTPNVNAATNYEGKAVATACKFATGIISDNGRSKFGIAQMIVQKSTGNTANTCDVSVDGEQAVTLYF
;
A
#
# COMPACT_ATOMS: atom_id res chain seq x y z
N MET A 1 -43.08 60.41 0.88
CA MET A 1 -42.39 61.18 -0.19
C MET A 1 -41.05 61.68 0.31
N LYS A 2 -39.94 61.02 -0.07
CA LYS A 2 -38.70 61.68 -0.52
C LYS A 2 -37.66 60.60 -0.85
N GLN A 3 -37.43 60.48 -2.15
CA GLN A 3 -36.31 59.79 -2.76
C GLN A 3 -35.01 60.52 -2.39
N TYR A 4 -33.95 59.77 -2.09
CA TYR A 4 -32.59 60.18 -2.41
C TYR A 4 -31.94 59.02 -3.15
N ALA A 5 -31.71 59.29 -4.43
CA ALA A 5 -31.02 58.43 -5.35
C ALA A 5 -29.49 58.63 -5.22
N PHE A 6 -28.77 57.61 -5.69
CA PHE A 6 -27.49 57.73 -6.39
C PHE A 6 -26.24 58.05 -5.54
N TYR A 7 -25.34 57.06 -5.42
CA TYR A 7 -23.96 57.08 -5.97
C TYR A 7 -23.09 56.00 -5.29
N LEU A 8 -22.66 55.03 -6.11
CA LEU A 8 -21.28 54.52 -6.24
C LEU A 8 -20.43 54.27 -4.98
N ALA A 9 -20.09 53.00 -4.72
CA ALA A 9 -18.67 52.57 -4.70
C ALA A 9 -18.55 51.04 -4.67
N LEU A 10 -18.04 50.52 -5.79
CA LEU A 10 -17.46 49.21 -5.99
C LEU A 10 -16.22 49.03 -5.09
N ALA A 11 -16.15 47.98 -4.28
CA ALA A 11 -14.89 47.51 -3.70
C ALA A 11 -14.87 45.97 -3.67
N VAL A 12 -14.20 45.46 -4.69
CA VAL A 12 -13.84 44.07 -4.92
C VAL A 12 -12.80 43.65 -3.87
N THR A 13 -13.12 42.68 -3.02
CA THR A 13 -12.10 41.93 -2.28
C THR A 13 -12.05 40.50 -2.81
N LEU A 14 -11.30 40.33 -3.91
CA LEU A 14 -10.78 39.03 -4.32
C LEU A 14 -9.76 38.58 -3.25
N SER A 15 -10.23 37.82 -2.27
CA SER A 15 -9.36 37.03 -1.42
C SER A 15 -8.78 35.91 -2.28
N THR A 16 -7.59 36.13 -2.85
CA THR A 16 -6.83 35.07 -3.50
C THR A 16 -6.48 34.02 -2.45
N LEU A 17 -7.24 32.93 -2.39
CA LEU A 17 -6.76 31.69 -1.79
C LEU A 17 -5.63 31.18 -2.69
N SER A 18 -4.42 31.66 -2.46
CA SER A 18 -3.21 30.96 -2.88
C SER A 18 -3.09 29.71 -2.00
N GLY A 19 -3.92 28.71 -2.30
CA GLY A 19 -3.70 27.36 -1.81
C GLY A 19 -2.34 26.93 -2.34
N CYS A 20 -1.36 26.78 -1.44
CA CYS A 20 -0.11 26.14 -1.75
C CYS A 20 -0.43 24.75 -2.31
N ALA A 21 -0.43 24.62 -3.62
CA ALA A 21 -0.43 23.33 -4.31
C ALA A 21 0.97 22.72 -4.14
N SER A 22 1.36 22.44 -2.89
CA SER A 22 2.42 21.49 -2.60
C SER A 22 1.92 20.16 -3.12
N LYS A 23 2.45 19.74 -4.28
CA LYS A 23 2.18 18.41 -4.83
C LYS A 23 2.35 17.42 -3.69
N PRO A 24 1.34 16.58 -3.36
CA PRO A 24 1.52 15.58 -2.34
C PRO A 24 2.74 14.73 -2.72
N PRO A 25 3.59 14.37 -1.75
CA PRO A 25 4.70 13.46 -2.01
C PRO A 25 4.15 12.25 -2.78
N LYS A 26 4.84 11.83 -3.85
CA LYS A 26 4.44 10.61 -4.55
C LYS A 26 4.51 9.47 -3.53
N ASP A 27 3.36 8.91 -3.16
CA ASP A 27 3.31 7.72 -2.31
C ASP A 27 4.03 6.58 -3.05
N THR A 28 5.18 6.17 -2.52
CA THR A 28 5.99 5.09 -3.05
C THR A 28 5.56 3.74 -2.49
N THR A 29 4.51 3.68 -1.68
CA THR A 29 4.03 2.45 -1.06
C THR A 29 2.83 1.86 -1.80
N LEU A 30 2.76 0.52 -1.86
CA LEU A 30 1.55 -0.23 -2.22
C LEU A 30 1.05 -0.92 -0.96
N ARG A 31 -0.26 -0.86 -0.71
CA ARG A 31 -0.86 -1.45 0.49
C ARG A 31 -1.80 -2.56 0.08
N ALA A 32 -1.59 -3.74 0.64
CA ALA A 32 -2.54 -4.83 0.52
C ALA A 32 -3.74 -4.60 1.45
N ALA A 33 -4.93 -4.96 0.97
CA ALA A 33 -6.12 -4.96 1.82
C ALA A 33 -5.93 -5.98 2.95
N GLU A 34 -6.24 -5.57 4.18
CA GLU A 34 -6.20 -6.47 5.33
C GLU A 34 -7.20 -7.61 5.16
N LYS A 35 -6.78 -8.82 5.57
CA LYS A 35 -7.61 -10.01 5.56
C LYS A 35 -7.70 -10.61 6.95
N PRO A 36 -8.91 -11.01 7.38
CA PRO A 36 -9.05 -11.73 8.64
C PRO A 36 -8.48 -13.14 8.50
N TYR A 37 -7.85 -13.64 9.56
CA TYR A 37 -7.44 -15.03 9.72
C TYR A 37 -7.82 -15.52 11.11
N GLN A 38 -8.44 -16.70 11.17
CA GLN A 38 -8.86 -17.34 12.41
C GLN A 38 -8.37 -18.80 12.39
N GLY A 39 -7.27 -19.06 13.07
CA GLY A 39 -6.78 -20.42 13.31
C GLY A 39 -7.63 -21.16 14.35
N LYS A 40 -7.48 -22.49 14.41
CA LYS A 40 -8.27 -23.37 15.30
C LYS A 40 -8.13 -23.02 16.78
N ASP A 41 -6.94 -22.61 17.21
CA ASP A 41 -6.62 -22.35 18.62
C ASP A 41 -6.51 -20.85 18.96
N MET A 42 -7.10 -19.98 18.14
CA MET A 42 -7.05 -18.53 18.34
C MET A 42 -8.30 -18.03 19.07
N THR A 43 -8.11 -17.17 20.08
CA THR A 43 -9.23 -16.58 20.83
C THR A 43 -9.94 -15.47 20.04
N ALA A 44 -9.23 -14.80 19.13
CA ALA A 44 -9.76 -13.72 18.31
C ALA A 44 -9.11 -13.75 16.91
N PRO A 45 -9.80 -13.24 15.86
CA PRO A 45 -9.27 -13.24 14.51
C PRO A 45 -8.16 -12.20 14.40
N TRP A 46 -7.07 -12.60 13.75
CA TRP A 46 -6.01 -11.68 13.36
C TRP A 46 -6.39 -10.92 12.09
N ARG A 47 -5.92 -9.68 11.99
CA ARG A 47 -5.98 -8.86 10.78
C ARG A 47 -4.62 -8.83 10.13
N ILE A 48 -4.44 -9.59 9.05
CA ILE A 48 -3.18 -9.70 8.34
C ILE A 48 -3.18 -8.72 7.16
N GLY A 49 -2.21 -7.81 7.14
CA GLY A 49 -2.04 -6.82 6.09
C GLY A 49 -0.59 -6.76 5.62
N GLY A 50 -0.32 -5.87 4.67
CA GLY A 50 1.04 -5.66 4.21
C GLY A 50 1.24 -4.37 3.44
N VAL A 51 2.49 -3.92 3.42
CA VAL A 51 2.94 -2.73 2.69
C VAL A 51 4.19 -3.09 1.89
N PHE A 52 4.19 -2.78 0.60
CA PHE A 52 5.37 -2.83 -0.25
C PHE A 52 5.92 -1.42 -0.45
N ASP A 53 7.18 -1.20 -0.10
CA ASP A 53 7.91 0.03 -0.35
C ASP A 53 8.70 -0.08 -1.66
N LYS A 54 8.32 0.71 -2.67
CA LYS A 54 8.99 0.71 -3.99
C LYS A 54 10.42 1.26 -3.93
N LYS A 55 10.73 2.15 -2.99
CA LYS A 55 12.05 2.77 -2.86
C LYS A 55 13.03 1.77 -2.27
N ASP A 56 12.64 1.14 -1.17
CA ASP A 56 13.48 0.17 -0.47
C ASP A 56 13.38 -1.23 -1.09
N LYS A 57 12.45 -1.43 -2.04
CA LYS A 57 12.11 -2.73 -2.64
C LYS A 57 11.90 -3.77 -1.53
N SER A 58 11.07 -3.41 -0.56
CA SER A 58 10.84 -4.21 0.63
C SER A 58 9.36 -4.40 0.88
N VAL A 59 9.01 -5.55 1.45
CA VAL A 59 7.67 -5.84 1.92
C VAL A 59 7.69 -5.91 3.44
N THR A 60 6.68 -5.31 4.05
CA THR A 60 6.38 -5.42 5.48
C THR A 60 5.03 -6.09 5.61
N ILE A 61 4.94 -7.11 6.45
CA ILE A 61 3.71 -7.85 6.76
C ILE A 61 3.33 -7.45 8.17
N ALA A 62 2.07 -7.08 8.34
CA ALA A 62 1.54 -6.63 9.61
C ALA A 62 0.43 -7.59 10.10
N ILE A 63 0.40 -7.86 11.40
CA ILE A 63 -0.66 -8.61 12.06
C ILE A 63 -1.23 -7.69 13.16
N ASN A 64 -2.54 -7.42 13.12
CA ASN A 64 -3.22 -6.52 14.07
C ASN A 64 -2.62 -5.11 14.16
N GLY A 65 -1.91 -4.67 13.11
CA GLY A 65 -1.20 -3.39 13.07
C GLY A 65 0.29 -3.46 13.45
N ASP A 66 0.75 -4.57 14.02
CA ASP A 66 2.15 -4.78 14.36
C ASP A 66 2.95 -5.28 13.16
N ASN A 67 4.08 -4.64 12.87
CA ASN A 67 4.97 -5.05 11.79
C ASN A 67 5.78 -6.29 12.22
N VAL A 68 5.33 -7.47 11.81
CA VAL A 68 5.91 -8.74 12.25
C VAL A 68 7.05 -9.23 11.36
N ILE A 69 6.98 -8.96 10.06
CA ILE A 69 7.98 -9.37 9.08
C ILE A 69 8.34 -8.16 8.24
N ARG A 70 9.64 -7.95 8.00
CA ARG A 70 10.16 -7.04 6.99
C ARG A 70 11.21 -7.77 6.17
N ALA A 71 11.04 -7.78 4.85
CA ALA A 71 11.95 -8.47 3.93
C ALA A 71 12.24 -7.59 2.71
N SER A 72 13.49 -7.52 2.31
CA SER A 72 13.90 -6.78 1.10
C SER A 72 14.14 -7.75 -0.04
N PHE A 73 13.64 -7.42 -1.23
CA PHE A 73 13.86 -8.23 -2.42
C PHE A 73 15.33 -8.12 -2.83
N PRO A 74 16.02 -9.26 -3.05
CA PRO A 74 17.38 -9.23 -3.58
C PRO A 74 17.42 -8.56 -4.96
N PRO A 75 18.56 -7.96 -5.36
CA PRO A 75 18.72 -7.45 -6.71
C PRO A 75 18.37 -8.50 -7.76
N PHE A 76 17.60 -8.08 -8.77
CA PHE A 76 17.17 -8.92 -9.91
C PHE A 76 16.34 -10.16 -9.56
N THR A 77 15.96 -10.34 -8.29
CA THR A 77 15.17 -11.50 -7.85
C THR A 77 13.74 -11.06 -7.52
N PRO A 78 12.72 -11.56 -8.25
CA PRO A 78 11.32 -11.16 -8.04
C PRO A 78 10.67 -11.81 -6.82
N ASN A 79 11.40 -12.60 -6.03
CA ASN A 79 10.85 -13.37 -4.92
C ASN A 79 11.62 -13.08 -3.63
N VAL A 80 10.91 -13.07 -2.51
CA VAL A 80 11.50 -13.03 -1.17
C VAL A 80 10.66 -13.86 -0.21
N ASN A 81 11.33 -14.66 0.61
CA ASN A 81 10.70 -15.45 1.66
C ASN A 81 11.25 -15.00 3.01
N ALA A 82 10.39 -14.95 4.01
CA ALA A 82 10.76 -14.59 5.38
C ALA A 82 9.85 -15.29 6.39
N ALA A 83 10.36 -15.51 7.59
CA ALA A 83 9.60 -16.14 8.67
C ALA A 83 9.93 -15.49 10.00
N THR A 84 8.98 -15.55 10.93
CA THR A 84 9.08 -15.05 12.31
C THR A 84 8.16 -15.87 13.21
N ASN A 85 8.14 -15.53 14.50
CA ASN A 85 7.10 -15.98 15.41
C ASN A 85 6.26 -14.78 15.86
N TYR A 86 4.94 -14.96 15.91
CA TYR A 86 4.01 -13.96 16.43
C TYR A 86 3.01 -14.65 17.37
N GLU A 87 2.88 -14.15 18.60
CA GLU A 87 2.03 -14.74 19.66
C GLU A 87 2.25 -16.26 19.84
N GLY A 88 3.49 -16.72 19.71
CA GLY A 88 3.86 -18.14 19.86
C GLY A 88 3.54 -19.04 18.67
N LYS A 89 3.06 -18.48 17.55
CA LYS A 89 2.83 -19.21 16.30
C LYS A 89 3.89 -18.88 15.26
N ALA A 90 4.28 -19.87 14.48
CA ALA A 90 5.21 -19.67 13.37
C ALA A 90 4.49 -18.96 12.22
N VAL A 91 4.98 -17.80 11.81
CA VAL A 91 4.43 -17.05 10.68
C VAL A 91 5.48 -17.01 9.59
N ALA A 92 5.13 -17.46 8.39
CA ALA A 92 6.02 -17.37 7.23
C ALA A 92 5.31 -16.69 6.07
N THR A 93 6.11 -16.07 5.20
CA THR A 93 5.63 -15.41 3.98
C THR A 93 6.48 -15.78 2.80
N ALA A 94 5.81 -16.06 1.69
CA ALA A 94 6.41 -16.21 0.37
C ALA A 94 5.86 -15.14 -0.56
N CYS A 95 6.70 -14.17 -0.93
CA CYS A 95 6.31 -13.03 -1.74
C CYS A 95 6.88 -13.12 -3.14
N LYS A 96 6.05 -12.79 -4.14
CA LYS A 96 6.40 -12.77 -5.56
C LYS A 96 5.89 -11.49 -6.21
N PHE A 97 6.79 -10.70 -6.75
CA PHE A 97 6.51 -9.43 -7.40
C PHE A 97 6.98 -9.46 -8.85
N ALA A 98 6.31 -8.70 -9.73
CA ALA A 98 6.76 -8.60 -11.11
C ALA A 98 8.20 -8.04 -11.17
N THR A 99 9.05 -8.63 -12.02
CA THR A 99 10.44 -8.19 -12.20
C THR A 99 10.53 -6.71 -12.52
N GLY A 100 9.57 -6.17 -13.28
CA GLY A 100 9.49 -4.74 -13.60
C GLY A 100 9.33 -3.82 -12.39
N ILE A 101 8.79 -4.29 -11.26
CA ILE A 101 8.70 -3.49 -10.02
C ILE A 101 10.02 -3.56 -9.24
N ILE A 102 10.72 -4.70 -9.28
CA ILE A 102 11.98 -4.91 -8.57
C ILE A 102 13.18 -4.35 -9.35
N SER A 103 13.11 -4.29 -10.68
CA SER A 103 14.20 -3.82 -11.55
C SER A 103 14.05 -2.38 -12.02
N ASP A 104 12.94 -1.69 -11.70
CA ASP A 104 12.77 -0.29 -12.13
C ASP A 104 13.81 0.60 -11.45
N ASN A 105 14.80 1.01 -12.25
CA ASN A 105 15.82 1.98 -11.87
C ASN A 105 15.35 3.42 -12.17
N GLY A 106 14.04 3.68 -12.04
CA GLY A 106 13.45 5.01 -12.25
C GLY A 106 13.41 5.46 -13.71
N ARG A 107 13.45 4.54 -14.69
CA ARG A 107 13.45 4.88 -16.13
C ARG A 107 12.09 4.74 -16.80
N SER A 108 11.12 4.12 -16.15
CA SER A 108 9.77 4.00 -16.72
C SER A 108 8.97 5.29 -16.50
N LYS A 109 9.09 6.23 -17.45
CA LYS A 109 8.19 7.37 -17.60
C LYS A 109 6.77 6.98 -18.07
N PHE A 110 6.47 5.69 -18.17
CA PHE A 110 5.12 5.18 -18.39
C PHE A 110 4.53 4.75 -17.06
N GLY A 111 3.46 5.43 -16.67
CA GLY A 111 2.93 5.46 -15.33
C GLY A 111 2.66 4.09 -14.72
N ILE A 112 3.24 3.90 -13.54
CA ILE A 112 2.77 3.10 -12.40
C ILE A 112 1.28 3.29 -12.02
N ALA A 113 0.49 3.98 -12.84
CA ALA A 113 -0.94 4.21 -12.67
C ALA A 113 -1.84 3.12 -13.30
N GLN A 114 -1.28 2.12 -13.98
CA GLN A 114 -2.06 1.07 -14.68
C GLN A 114 -2.05 -0.31 -14.02
N MET A 115 -1.32 -0.53 -12.91
CA MET A 115 -1.23 -1.87 -12.28
C MET A 115 -2.08 -2.06 -11.04
N ILE A 116 -2.83 -1.05 -10.60
CA ILE A 116 -3.66 -1.13 -9.39
C ILE A 116 -4.98 -1.90 -9.64
N VAL A 117 -5.31 -2.23 -10.90
CA VAL A 117 -6.47 -3.05 -11.27
C VAL A 117 -6.07 -4.22 -12.18
N GLN A 118 -5.24 -5.14 -11.67
CA GLN A 118 -5.25 -6.53 -12.17
C GLN A 118 -5.79 -7.47 -11.09
N LYS A 119 -6.98 -7.16 -10.56
CA LYS A 119 -7.93 -8.21 -10.21
C LYS A 119 -8.38 -8.86 -11.53
N SER A 120 -8.36 -10.19 -11.58
CA SER A 120 -8.86 -11.06 -12.66
C SER A 120 -7.99 -11.20 -13.91
N THR A 121 -6.84 -11.88 -13.83
CA THR A 121 -6.48 -13.04 -14.70
C THR A 121 -5.05 -13.53 -14.40
N GLY A 122 -4.94 -14.44 -13.45
CA GLY A 122 -4.17 -15.68 -13.62
C GLY A 122 -2.63 -15.70 -13.56
N ASN A 123 -1.82 -14.65 -13.77
CA ASN A 123 -0.36 -14.85 -13.75
C ASN A 123 0.57 -13.64 -13.49
N THR A 124 0.06 -12.44 -13.17
CA THR A 124 0.85 -11.20 -13.06
C THR A 124 0.63 -10.38 -11.78
N ALA A 125 -0.12 -10.89 -10.80
CA ALA A 125 -0.37 -10.16 -9.55
C ALA A 125 0.83 -10.23 -8.60
N ASN A 126 1.19 -9.11 -7.97
CA ASN A 126 2.16 -9.11 -6.88
C ASN A 126 1.48 -9.69 -5.64
N THR A 127 2.05 -10.74 -5.07
CA THR A 127 1.43 -11.45 -3.96
C THR A 127 2.41 -11.70 -2.83
N CYS A 128 1.84 -11.88 -1.64
CA CYS A 128 2.50 -12.55 -0.53
C CYS A 128 1.54 -13.60 0.03
N ASP A 129 1.93 -14.86 -0.06
CA ASP A 129 1.25 -15.95 0.61
C ASP A 129 1.78 -16.01 2.06
N VAL A 130 0.89 -15.81 3.01
CA VAL A 130 1.17 -15.86 4.45
C VAL A 130 0.69 -17.20 4.96
N SER A 131 1.55 -17.92 5.67
CA SER A 131 1.22 -19.14 6.41
C SER A 131 1.39 -18.94 7.91
N VAL A 132 0.57 -19.64 8.68
CA VAL A 132 0.61 -19.68 10.14
C VAL A 132 0.66 -21.15 10.54
N ASP A 133 1.65 -21.54 11.35
CA ASP A 133 1.91 -22.92 11.78
C ASP A 133 2.02 -23.92 10.60
N GLY A 134 2.53 -23.44 9.45
CA GLY A 134 2.69 -24.23 8.23
C GLY A 134 1.44 -24.36 7.36
N GLU A 135 0.27 -23.89 7.83
CA GLU A 135 -0.96 -23.84 7.04
C GLU A 135 -1.10 -22.49 6.32
N GLN A 136 -1.59 -22.51 5.06
CA GLN A 136 -1.84 -21.26 4.33
C GLN A 136 -2.95 -20.47 5.01
N ALA A 137 -2.63 -19.26 5.48
CA ALA A 137 -3.56 -18.38 6.17
C ALA A 137 -4.27 -17.43 5.19
N VAL A 138 -3.49 -16.63 4.45
CA VAL A 138 -4.03 -15.63 3.50
C VAL A 138 -3.08 -15.41 2.33
N THR A 139 -3.62 -15.02 1.17
CA THR A 139 -2.85 -14.40 0.09
C THR A 139 -3.13 -12.91 0.04
N LEU A 140 -2.09 -12.09 0.27
CA LEU A 140 -2.15 -10.64 0.10
C LEU A 140 -1.86 -10.27 -1.36
N TYR A 141 -2.55 -9.26 -1.87
CA TYR A 141 -2.39 -8.75 -3.23
C TYR A 141 -1.99 -7.27 -3.17
N PHE A 142 -0.95 -6.90 -3.93
CA PHE A 142 -0.34 -5.56 -3.93
C PHE A 142 -0.41 -4.88 -5.31
#